data_AF-A0A916QTX5-F1
#
_entry.id   AF-A0A916QTX5-F1
#
_cell.length_a   1.000
_cell.length_b   1.000
_cell.length_c   1.000
_cell.angle_alpha   90.00
_cell.angle_beta   90.00
_cell.angle_gamma   90.00
#
_symmetry.space_group_name_H-M   'P 1'
#
loop_
_entity.id
_entity.type
_entity.pdbx_description
1 polymer ?
#
loop_
_entity_poly.entity_id
_entity_poly.type
_entity_poly.pdbx_seq_one_letter_code
_entity_poly.pdbx_strand_id
1 'polypeptide(L)'
;MTEEDIQGEKIPTPPELKEGDKIPTPPELKEGDKIPTPPELKEGDKIPTPPELKEGDKIPTPLSRYSIEGNFFNPLRGQGKSKDDDSKYSSDSSTKEKTKYSDLPTQLLQTWKERYKTEIASLKDQYDELTEEIEDLSEDKREAYSPIEERKTQRKLDRIRGEREEKRLKLEQLEKDLSDLNKELEEREQNRRGNKNTRGTGQGYASEESESVTAHSLFSNSDTIQKTVLYVATFFPELNPQDFKWVVSLLLEGQTKIIPVKESITTEEGKTQVKETQKEKLLTEIWQESFEQSDGYLENSYLRVSRQNKMQGIDFTFPSLRRDFLTYFEEQQPLYLEEQLQKTQKLDLLLDTSDDLARKAIDVALRASVDYPSSYGEGWLIELLVKIAQEDKRRINPLLLRLSYLIYRLQIESDYSRAEDIAQSFLESLMSPEHRTLAFEIVRDLMDKHLRSGALGIQAAKQLLIWLKKLLDRESLENKDENLQADVYSLLDKLLWQSGLYSYIYDFLEILKEWLPSPDVPSEKYSLSNRVAFLLLFVYCNQTTYIWTNNLKWYGEWPSAYPLFAPLKSQDDSKFGSELNTLFSWLFYCTANGELALVNVLEFFLKILLQIVLILLKTLAI
;
A
#
# COMPACT_ATOMS: atom_id res chain seq x y z
N MET A 1 -11.05 -59.16 -10.61
CA MET A 1 -9.65 -59.66 -10.51
C MET A 1 -8.79 -58.48 -10.13
N THR A 2 -8.08 -58.41 -9.01
CA THR A 2 -8.04 -59.11 -7.71
C THR A 2 -7.07 -58.22 -6.92
N GLU A 3 -7.41 -57.83 -5.71
CA GLU A 3 -6.44 -57.28 -4.75
C GLU A 3 -5.37 -58.35 -4.54
N GLU A 4 -4.11 -58.04 -4.89
CA GLU A 4 -2.95 -58.83 -4.47
C GLU A 4 -2.25 -58.10 -3.31
N ASP A 5 -2.14 -58.85 -2.22
CA ASP A 5 -1.53 -58.53 -0.95
C ASP A 5 -0.08 -58.05 -1.08
N ILE A 6 0.20 -56.83 -0.61
CA ILE A 6 1.53 -56.48 -0.10
C ILE A 6 1.44 -56.59 1.43
N GLN A 7 1.71 -57.79 1.94
CA GLN A 7 2.01 -58.00 3.36
C GLN A 7 3.34 -57.32 3.70
N GLY A 8 3.30 -56.15 4.33
CA GLY A 8 4.49 -55.56 4.95
C GLY A 8 4.94 -56.38 6.16
N GLU A 9 6.22 -56.77 6.19
CA GLU A 9 6.84 -57.44 7.33
C GLU A 9 6.80 -56.53 8.58
N LYS A 10 6.28 -57.05 9.70
CA LYS A 10 6.38 -56.36 10.99
C LYS A 10 7.80 -56.53 11.54
N ILE A 11 8.54 -55.43 11.61
CA ILE A 11 9.82 -55.36 12.31
C ILE A 11 9.57 -55.56 13.83
N PRO A 12 10.34 -56.43 14.53
CA PRO A 12 10.17 -56.65 15.96
C PRO A 12 10.53 -55.41 16.78
N THR A 13 9.77 -55.19 17.86
CA THR A 13 10.00 -54.09 18.82
C THR A 13 11.39 -54.21 19.46
N PRO A 14 12.20 -53.14 19.53
CA PRO A 14 13.51 -53.19 20.19
C PRO A 14 13.36 -53.40 21.70
N PRO A 15 14.30 -54.10 22.37
CA PRO A 15 14.31 -54.24 23.82
C PRO A 15 14.65 -52.91 24.53
N GLU A 16 14.21 -52.77 25.79
CA GLU A 16 14.56 -51.63 26.66
C GLU A 16 16.08 -51.52 26.85
N LEU A 17 16.64 -50.34 26.55
CA LEU A 17 18.06 -50.04 26.72
C LEU A 17 18.34 -49.48 28.12
N LYS A 18 19.48 -49.84 28.70
CA LYS A 18 19.97 -49.27 29.97
C LYS A 18 21.03 -48.20 29.71
N GLU A 19 21.25 -47.36 30.71
CA GLU A 19 22.21 -46.25 30.68
C GLU A 19 23.62 -46.75 30.31
N GLY A 20 24.14 -46.28 29.17
CA GLY A 20 25.44 -46.68 28.62
C GLY A 20 25.43 -47.67 27.45
N ASP A 21 24.26 -48.17 27.04
CA ASP A 21 24.14 -49.08 25.89
C ASP A 21 24.32 -48.33 24.54
N LYS A 22 25.04 -48.96 23.60
CA LYS A 22 25.16 -48.45 22.22
C LYS A 22 23.98 -48.95 21.38
N ILE A 23 23.24 -48.02 20.77
CA ILE A 23 22.10 -48.33 19.89
C ILE A 23 22.61 -48.99 18.59
N PRO A 24 22.06 -50.13 18.15
CA PRO A 24 22.42 -50.75 16.87
C PRO A 24 21.94 -49.90 15.68
N THR A 25 22.72 -49.88 14.60
CA THR A 25 22.33 -49.24 13.33
C THR A 25 21.12 -49.96 12.71
N PRO A 26 20.03 -49.26 12.32
CA PRO A 26 18.88 -49.91 11.70
C PRO A 26 19.20 -50.42 10.29
N PRO A 27 18.56 -51.51 9.81
CA PRO A 27 18.68 -51.96 8.42
C PRO A 27 18.01 -50.98 7.43
N GLU A 28 18.44 -51.02 6.16
CA GLU A 28 17.86 -50.24 5.05
C GLU A 28 16.36 -50.53 4.86
N LEU A 29 15.54 -49.47 4.85
CA LEU A 29 14.08 -49.56 4.69
C LEU A 29 13.69 -49.51 3.20
N LYS A 30 12.65 -50.26 2.82
CA LYS A 30 12.03 -50.21 1.48
C LYS A 30 10.70 -49.46 1.52
N GLU A 31 10.25 -49.03 0.34
CA GLU A 31 8.99 -48.31 0.14
C GLU A 31 7.80 -49.13 0.69
N GLY A 32 7.14 -48.63 1.73
CA GLY A 32 6.01 -49.28 2.39
C GLY A 32 6.24 -49.75 3.84
N ASP A 33 7.48 -49.70 4.34
CA ASP A 33 7.80 -50.12 5.71
C ASP A 33 7.26 -49.13 6.77
N LYS A 34 6.57 -49.67 7.78
CA LYS A 34 6.06 -48.89 8.92
C LYS A 34 7.12 -48.80 10.02
N ILE A 35 7.61 -47.59 10.28
CA ILE A 35 8.60 -47.33 11.34
C ILE A 35 7.91 -47.26 12.71
N PRO A 36 8.37 -48.00 13.74
CA PRO A 36 7.87 -47.86 15.10
C PRO A 36 8.36 -46.56 15.75
N THR A 37 7.55 -46.01 16.65
CA THR A 37 7.86 -44.81 17.44
C THR A 37 9.13 -45.04 18.30
N PRO A 38 10.14 -44.15 18.27
CA PRO A 38 11.33 -44.31 19.09
C PRO A 38 11.03 -44.13 20.59
N PRO A 39 11.73 -44.85 21.49
CA PRO A 39 11.56 -44.71 22.93
C PRO A 39 12.03 -43.35 23.47
N GLU A 40 11.51 -42.93 24.62
CA GLU A 40 11.88 -41.68 25.32
C GLU A 40 13.36 -41.68 25.70
N LEU A 41 14.09 -40.64 25.26
CA LEU A 41 15.51 -40.42 25.58
C LEU A 41 15.64 -39.62 26.89
N LYS A 42 16.67 -39.93 27.69
CA LYS A 42 16.98 -39.19 28.92
C LYS A 42 18.21 -38.30 28.73
N GLU A 43 18.38 -37.35 29.64
CA GLU A 43 19.45 -36.35 29.61
C GLU A 43 20.84 -37.03 29.71
N GLY A 44 21.63 -36.99 28.61
CA GLY A 44 22.96 -37.61 28.51
C GLY A 44 23.15 -38.54 27.30
N ASP A 45 22.08 -38.92 26.61
CA ASP A 45 22.14 -39.81 25.44
C ASP A 45 22.75 -39.11 24.20
N LYS A 46 23.72 -39.75 23.55
CA LYS A 46 24.34 -39.24 22.31
C LYS A 46 23.56 -39.71 21.08
N ILE A 47 22.92 -38.76 20.40
CA ILE A 47 22.13 -39.00 19.18
C ILE A 47 23.06 -39.01 17.95
N PRO A 48 23.02 -40.05 17.07
CA PRO A 48 23.70 -40.02 15.78
C PRO A 48 22.94 -39.16 14.77
N THR A 49 23.65 -38.56 13.83
CA THR A 49 23.11 -37.71 12.76
C THR A 49 22.06 -38.48 11.93
N PRO A 50 20.88 -37.90 11.61
CA PRO A 50 19.89 -38.58 10.77
C PRO A 50 20.38 -38.76 9.32
N PRO A 51 19.95 -39.82 8.60
CA PRO A 51 20.22 -39.93 7.17
C PRO A 51 19.44 -38.88 6.36
N GLU A 52 20.01 -38.46 5.23
CA GLU A 52 19.38 -37.51 4.30
C GLU A 52 18.08 -38.09 3.70
N LEU A 53 16.96 -37.39 3.89
CA LEU A 53 15.68 -37.69 3.26
C LEU A 53 15.69 -37.19 1.80
N LYS A 54 15.19 -38.01 0.87
CA LYS A 54 15.01 -37.60 -0.54
C LYS A 54 13.60 -37.03 -0.74
N GLU A 55 13.47 -36.21 -1.77
CA GLU A 55 12.23 -35.53 -2.15
C GLU A 55 11.11 -36.55 -2.48
N GLY A 56 10.11 -36.68 -1.60
CA GLY A 56 8.96 -37.58 -1.80
C GLY A 56 8.27 -38.12 -0.54
N ASP A 57 8.92 -38.10 0.62
CA ASP A 57 8.38 -38.71 1.84
C ASP A 57 7.22 -37.92 2.47
N LYS A 58 6.07 -38.59 2.72
CA LYS A 58 4.86 -38.00 3.33
C LYS A 58 4.69 -38.43 4.79
N ILE A 59 4.52 -37.46 5.69
CA ILE A 59 4.18 -37.67 7.11
C ILE A 59 2.66 -37.42 7.31
N PRO A 60 1.91 -38.27 8.04
CA PRO A 60 0.48 -38.05 8.30
C PRO A 60 0.24 -37.09 9.48
N THR A 61 -0.70 -36.15 9.32
CA THR A 61 -1.18 -35.23 10.37
C THR A 61 -2.29 -35.86 11.23
N PRO A 62 -2.30 -35.70 12.57
CA PRO A 62 -3.47 -36.06 13.37
C PRO A 62 -4.53 -34.95 13.37
N LEU A 63 -5.80 -35.37 13.26
CA LEU A 63 -7.00 -34.55 13.37
C LEU A 63 -7.18 -33.98 14.79
N SER A 64 -7.37 -32.67 14.89
CA SER A 64 -8.04 -32.01 16.03
C SER A 64 -8.83 -30.81 15.52
N ARG A 65 -10.15 -30.83 15.74
CA ARG A 65 -11.08 -29.72 15.47
C ARG A 65 -11.07 -28.78 16.66
N TYR A 66 -10.72 -27.52 16.45
CA TYR A 66 -11.44 -26.30 16.86
C TYR A 66 -10.65 -25.09 16.33
N SER A 67 -11.30 -24.28 15.50
CA SER A 67 -10.71 -23.27 14.64
C SER A 67 -10.49 -21.94 15.36
N ILE A 68 -9.25 -21.44 15.36
CA ILE A 68 -8.91 -20.03 15.50
C ILE A 68 -8.26 -19.65 14.17
N GLU A 69 -9.01 -19.01 13.29
CA GLU A 69 -8.49 -18.43 12.05
C GLU A 69 -7.78 -17.12 12.36
N GLY A 70 -6.46 -17.20 12.51
CA GLY A 70 -5.54 -16.08 12.49
C GLY A 70 -4.26 -16.57 11.82
N ASN A 71 -4.14 -16.35 10.52
CA ASN A 71 -2.99 -16.77 9.73
C ASN A 71 -1.73 -15.99 10.17
N PHE A 72 -0.90 -16.62 11.00
CA PHE A 72 0.50 -16.23 11.19
C PHE A 72 1.30 -16.64 9.94
N PHE A 73 1.68 -15.66 9.13
CA PHE A 73 2.58 -15.86 8.00
C PHE A 73 4.04 -15.88 8.51
N ASN A 74 4.80 -16.90 8.13
CA ASN A 74 6.16 -17.17 8.60
C ASN A 74 7.18 -16.49 7.65
N PRO A 75 8.04 -15.54 8.08
CA PRO A 75 8.86 -14.73 7.17
C PRO A 75 10.25 -15.30 6.83
N LEU A 76 10.58 -16.54 7.19
CA LEU A 76 11.89 -17.13 6.91
C LEU A 76 11.87 -18.11 5.72
N ARG A 77 11.73 -17.58 4.50
CA ARG A 77 12.15 -18.30 3.28
C ARG A 77 12.50 -17.31 2.17
N GLY A 78 13.76 -16.85 2.17
CA GLY A 78 14.23 -15.90 1.17
C GLY A 78 15.69 -15.47 1.28
N GLN A 79 16.59 -16.31 1.81
CA GLN A 79 18.03 -16.13 1.63
C GLN A 79 18.67 -17.48 1.35
N GLY A 80 18.64 -17.88 0.08
CA GLY A 80 19.43 -18.97 -0.46
C GLY A 80 20.58 -18.40 -1.29
N LYS A 81 21.79 -18.42 -0.70
CA LYS A 81 23.06 -18.21 -1.40
C LYS A 81 23.21 -19.29 -2.47
N SER A 82 23.33 -18.89 -3.74
CA SER A 82 23.75 -19.78 -4.81
C SER A 82 25.25 -20.00 -4.72
N LYS A 83 25.67 -21.26 -4.58
CA LYS A 83 27.05 -21.72 -4.68
C LYS A 83 27.53 -21.64 -6.12
N ASP A 84 28.81 -21.39 -6.25
CA ASP A 84 29.62 -21.49 -7.45
C ASP A 84 29.49 -22.86 -8.12
N ASP A 85 29.37 -22.86 -9.45
CA ASP A 85 29.72 -24.01 -10.27
C ASP A 85 30.44 -23.54 -11.53
N ASP A 86 31.71 -23.95 -11.63
CA ASP A 86 32.64 -23.68 -12.71
C ASP A 86 32.22 -24.39 -14.00
N SER A 87 31.91 -23.64 -15.06
CA SER A 87 32.06 -24.15 -16.43
C SER A 87 32.30 -23.04 -17.47
N LYS A 88 33.58 -22.70 -17.61
CA LYS A 88 34.34 -22.52 -18.86
C LYS A 88 33.52 -22.29 -20.16
N TYR A 89 33.30 -21.02 -20.53
CA TYR A 89 33.27 -20.58 -21.95
C TYR A 89 33.78 -19.14 -22.11
N SER A 90 34.85 -19.05 -22.90
CA SER A 90 35.28 -17.97 -23.80
C SER A 90 35.05 -16.51 -23.40
N SER A 91 36.17 -15.84 -23.13
CA SER A 91 36.34 -14.39 -23.14
C SER A 91 35.95 -13.78 -24.49
N ASP A 92 34.91 -12.94 -24.54
CA ASP A 92 34.90 -11.71 -25.33
C ASP A 92 33.75 -10.74 -24.99
N SER A 93 34.14 -9.48 -24.75
CA SER A 93 33.35 -8.23 -24.78
C SER A 93 32.33 -7.88 -23.67
N SER A 94 32.77 -6.97 -22.79
CA SER A 94 32.03 -5.87 -22.13
C SER A 94 30.55 -6.05 -21.74
N THR A 95 30.30 -6.59 -20.55
CA THR A 95 29.05 -6.36 -19.81
C THR A 95 29.17 -5.09 -18.96
N LYS A 96 28.61 -3.98 -19.44
CA LYS A 96 28.47 -2.73 -18.65
C LYS A 96 27.44 -2.95 -17.54
N GLU A 97 27.81 -2.64 -16.29
CA GLU A 97 26.86 -2.51 -15.18
C GLU A 97 25.78 -1.49 -15.54
N LYS A 98 24.51 -1.90 -15.49
CA LYS A 98 23.38 -0.99 -15.67
C LYS A 98 23.24 -0.12 -14.43
N THR A 99 23.42 1.18 -14.58
CA THR A 99 23.10 2.17 -13.53
C THR A 99 21.58 2.27 -13.35
N LYS A 100 21.09 2.78 -12.21
CA LYS A 100 19.63 3.01 -11.99
C LYS A 100 18.99 3.97 -13.03
N TYR A 101 19.82 4.62 -13.83
CA TYR A 101 19.44 5.63 -14.82
C TYR A 101 19.41 5.09 -16.26
N SER A 102 19.80 3.83 -16.49
CA SER A 102 19.94 3.25 -17.83
C SER A 102 18.64 3.27 -18.65
N ASP A 103 17.49 3.19 -17.98
CA ASP A 103 16.18 3.02 -18.62
C ASP A 103 15.38 4.34 -18.74
N LEU A 104 15.94 5.46 -18.24
CA LEU A 104 15.24 6.75 -18.19
C LEU A 104 15.50 7.63 -19.43
N PRO A 105 14.52 8.42 -19.93
CA PRO A 105 14.72 9.35 -21.03
C PRO A 105 15.73 10.47 -20.71
N THR A 106 16.55 10.89 -21.69
CA THR A 106 17.60 11.91 -21.50
C THR A 106 17.07 13.27 -21.02
N GLN A 107 15.85 13.66 -21.43
CA GLN A 107 15.21 14.89 -20.95
C GLN A 107 14.91 14.83 -19.45
N LEU A 108 14.48 13.66 -18.96
CA LEU A 108 14.18 13.45 -17.54
C LEU A 108 15.46 13.41 -16.70
N LEU A 109 16.55 12.86 -17.25
CA LEU A 109 17.88 12.93 -16.63
C LEU A 109 18.39 14.37 -16.50
N GLN A 110 18.12 15.24 -17.48
CA GLN A 110 18.46 16.66 -17.38
C GLN A 110 17.64 17.39 -16.30
N THR A 111 16.34 17.11 -16.20
CA THR A 111 15.50 17.65 -15.13
C THR A 111 15.98 17.19 -13.74
N TRP A 112 16.33 15.91 -13.60
CA TRP A 112 16.85 15.37 -12.34
C TRP A 112 18.22 15.93 -11.98
N LYS A 113 19.08 16.20 -12.97
CA LYS A 113 20.35 16.91 -12.78
C LYS A 113 20.17 18.27 -12.14
N GLU A 114 19.27 19.09 -12.67
CA GLU A 114 19.02 20.44 -12.15
C GLU A 114 18.31 20.41 -10.79
N ARG A 115 17.44 19.43 -10.56
CA ARG A 115 16.83 19.19 -9.24
C ARG A 115 17.89 18.83 -8.20
N TYR A 116 18.76 17.86 -8.48
CA TYR A 116 19.83 17.46 -7.55
C TYR A 116 20.81 18.59 -7.28
N LYS A 117 21.18 19.40 -8.28
CA LYS A 117 22.01 20.60 -8.05
C LYS A 117 21.35 21.59 -7.09
N THR A 118 20.07 21.87 -7.29
CA THR A 118 19.30 22.80 -6.45
C THR A 118 19.20 22.26 -5.01
N GLU A 119 18.92 20.97 -4.86
CA GLU A 119 18.80 20.33 -3.56
C GLU A 119 20.16 20.25 -2.83
N ILE A 120 21.25 19.96 -3.56
CA ILE A 120 22.62 20.02 -3.01
C ILE A 120 22.98 21.43 -2.57
N ALA A 121 22.65 22.46 -3.35
CA ALA A 121 22.92 23.85 -2.97
C ALA A 121 22.18 24.23 -1.68
N SER A 122 20.87 23.97 -1.62
CA SER A 122 20.07 24.25 -0.43
C SER A 122 20.51 23.47 0.81
N LEU A 123 20.93 22.21 0.64
CA LEU A 123 21.45 21.41 1.75
C LEU A 123 22.84 21.85 2.20
N LYS A 124 23.69 22.38 1.29
CA LYS A 124 24.97 23.00 1.66
C LYS A 124 24.76 24.25 2.48
N ASP A 125 23.84 25.13 2.05
CA ASP A 125 23.50 26.33 2.81
C ASP A 125 23.03 25.97 4.24
N GLN A 126 22.13 25.00 4.36
CA GLN A 126 21.67 24.51 5.68
C GLN A 126 22.79 23.85 6.51
N TYR A 127 23.72 23.14 5.86
CA TYR A 127 24.85 22.52 6.54
C TYR A 127 25.83 23.57 7.08
N ASP A 128 26.07 24.63 6.31
CA ASP A 128 26.93 25.75 6.69
C ASP A 128 26.30 26.56 7.84
N GLU A 129 25.00 26.86 7.77
CA GLU A 129 24.24 27.50 8.87
C GLU A 129 24.33 26.70 10.18
N LEU A 130 24.14 25.37 10.13
CA LEU A 130 24.28 24.50 11.30
C LEU A 130 25.72 24.43 11.80
N THR A 131 26.70 24.62 10.93
CA THR A 131 28.13 24.63 11.30
C THR A 131 28.47 25.92 12.06
N GLU A 132 27.97 27.07 11.59
CA GLU A 132 28.08 28.35 12.32
C GLU A 132 27.37 28.28 13.69
N GLU A 133 26.14 27.74 13.75
CA GLU A 133 25.42 27.62 15.03
C GLU A 133 26.13 26.69 16.04
N ILE A 134 26.81 25.64 15.57
CA ILE A 134 27.63 24.79 16.44
C ILE A 134 28.85 25.56 16.98
N GLU A 135 29.46 26.42 16.18
CA GLU A 135 30.62 27.22 16.58
C GLU A 135 30.23 28.23 17.65
N ASP A 136 29.15 28.98 17.43
CA ASP A 136 28.56 29.93 18.38
C ASP A 136 28.21 29.24 19.71
N LEU A 137 27.49 28.11 19.66
CA LEU A 137 27.10 27.39 20.88
C LEU A 137 28.28 26.73 21.60
N SER A 138 29.35 26.42 20.87
CA SER A 138 30.60 25.93 21.48
C SER A 138 31.37 27.04 22.19
N GLU A 139 31.21 28.29 21.77
CA GLU A 139 31.72 29.48 22.46
C GLU A 139 30.87 29.78 23.71
N ASP A 140 29.53 29.79 23.58
CA ASP A 140 28.59 29.93 24.71
C ASP A 140 28.83 28.88 25.81
N LYS A 141 29.14 27.64 25.41
CA LYS A 141 29.46 26.58 26.37
C LYS A 141 30.76 26.86 27.12
N ARG A 142 31.77 27.46 26.47
CA ARG A 142 33.06 27.81 27.09
C ARG A 142 32.91 28.97 28.08
N GLU A 143 31.93 29.84 27.86
CA GLU A 143 31.64 30.99 28.72
C GLU A 143 30.60 30.71 29.83
N ALA A 144 30.05 29.48 29.90
CA ALA A 144 29.02 29.14 30.88
C ALA A 144 29.53 29.22 32.33
N TYR A 145 28.82 29.97 33.18
CA TYR A 145 29.20 30.20 34.59
C TYR A 145 28.62 29.16 35.57
N SER A 146 27.72 28.29 35.09
CA SER A 146 27.00 27.30 35.92
C SER A 146 26.95 25.91 35.27
N PRO A 147 27.11 24.83 36.06
CA PRO A 147 26.97 23.44 35.57
C PRO A 147 25.60 23.13 34.94
N ILE A 148 24.55 23.90 35.28
CA ILE A 148 23.21 23.73 34.72
C ILE A 148 23.13 24.33 33.31
N GLU A 149 23.74 25.49 33.10
CA GLU A 149 23.83 26.16 31.79
C GLU A 149 24.69 25.34 30.84
N GLU A 150 25.83 24.83 31.33
CA GLU A 150 26.70 23.95 30.55
C GLU A 150 25.96 22.70 30.04
N ARG A 151 25.13 22.06 30.89
CA ARG A 151 24.31 20.90 30.50
C ARG A 151 23.23 21.26 29.48
N LYS A 152 22.63 22.45 29.58
CA LYS A 152 21.61 22.92 28.66
C LYS A 152 22.21 23.22 27.28
N THR A 153 23.34 23.90 27.24
CA THR A 153 24.09 24.19 26.00
C THR A 153 24.63 22.91 25.37
N GLN A 154 25.11 21.95 26.18
CA GLN A 154 25.57 20.65 25.68
C GLN A 154 24.45 19.86 24.98
N ARG A 155 23.23 19.81 25.55
CA ARG A 155 22.09 19.16 24.89
C ARG A 155 21.71 19.82 23.56
N LYS A 156 21.82 21.15 23.47
CA LYS A 156 21.57 21.88 22.22
C LYS A 156 22.64 21.57 21.17
N LEU A 157 23.91 21.52 21.58
CA LEU A 157 25.04 21.10 20.74
C LEU A 157 24.87 19.68 20.19
N ASP A 158 24.48 18.73 21.03
CA ASP A 158 24.30 17.33 20.61
C ASP A 158 23.15 17.20 19.58
N ARG A 159 22.06 17.95 19.77
CA ARG A 159 20.95 18.01 18.82
C ARG A 159 21.39 18.55 17.46
N ILE A 160 22.03 19.72 17.44
CA ILE A 160 22.43 20.39 16.19
C ILE A 160 23.53 19.59 15.47
N ARG A 161 24.41 18.90 16.20
CA ARG A 161 25.37 17.96 15.59
C ARG A 161 24.69 16.78 14.92
N GLY A 162 23.62 16.25 15.51
CA GLY A 162 22.80 15.21 14.89
C GLY A 162 22.15 15.69 13.58
N GLU A 163 21.52 16.87 13.63
CA GLU A 163 20.91 17.50 12.44
C GLU A 163 21.94 17.76 11.34
N ARG A 164 23.13 18.27 11.68
CA ARG A 164 24.22 18.49 10.72
C ARG A 164 24.69 17.19 10.07
N GLU A 165 24.81 16.12 10.85
CA GLU A 165 25.27 14.81 10.35
C GLU A 165 24.24 14.18 9.39
N GLU A 166 22.94 14.33 9.67
CA GLU A 166 21.88 13.91 8.76
C GLU A 166 21.98 14.64 7.41
N LYS A 167 22.20 15.96 7.44
CA LYS A 167 22.39 16.77 6.23
C LYS A 167 23.65 16.36 5.46
N ARG A 168 24.75 16.03 6.16
CA ARG A 168 26.00 15.52 5.56
C ARG A 168 25.77 14.23 4.79
N LEU A 169 25.11 13.24 5.40
CA LEU A 169 24.84 11.95 4.77
C LEU A 169 23.92 12.12 3.55
N LYS A 170 22.93 13.01 3.63
CA LYS A 170 22.05 13.33 2.51
C LYS A 170 22.80 14.02 1.36
N LEU A 171 23.73 14.93 1.67
CA LEU A 171 24.62 15.56 0.70
C LEU A 171 25.51 14.53 -0.02
N GLU A 172 26.18 13.65 0.73
CA GLU A 172 27.04 12.59 0.15
C GLU A 172 26.27 11.68 -0.80
N GLN A 173 25.05 11.28 -0.42
CA GLN A 173 24.19 10.44 -1.26
C GLN A 173 23.75 11.17 -2.54
N LEU A 174 23.34 12.44 -2.44
CA LEU A 174 22.92 13.24 -3.60
C LEU A 174 24.09 13.59 -4.54
N GLU A 175 25.27 13.87 -4.01
CA GLU A 175 26.48 14.11 -4.81
C GLU A 175 26.90 12.85 -5.57
N LYS A 176 26.81 11.68 -4.94
CA LYS A 176 27.01 10.39 -5.60
C LYS A 176 25.98 10.15 -6.71
N ASP A 177 24.70 10.38 -6.41
CA ASP A 177 23.62 10.23 -7.39
C ASP A 177 23.77 11.19 -8.59
N LEU A 178 24.21 12.42 -8.35
CA LEU A 178 24.52 13.41 -9.39
C LEU A 178 25.73 13.00 -10.23
N SER A 179 26.77 12.44 -9.61
CA SER A 179 27.95 11.90 -10.30
C SER A 179 27.56 10.75 -11.24
N ASP A 180 26.80 9.78 -10.74
CA ASP A 180 26.33 8.63 -11.53
C ASP A 180 25.44 9.08 -12.71
N LEU A 181 24.58 10.08 -12.48
CA LEU A 181 23.73 10.66 -13.50
C LEU A 181 24.53 11.43 -14.57
N ASN A 182 25.57 12.17 -14.17
CA ASN A 182 26.45 12.85 -15.12
C ASN A 182 27.23 11.86 -15.98
N LYS A 183 27.72 10.76 -15.40
CA LYS A 183 28.38 9.69 -16.14
C LYS A 183 27.45 9.07 -17.19
N GLU A 184 26.19 8.78 -16.84
CA GLU A 184 25.18 8.28 -17.78
C GLU A 184 24.91 9.27 -18.93
N LEU A 185 24.80 10.57 -18.63
CA LEU A 185 24.63 11.61 -19.65
C LEU A 185 25.85 11.73 -20.58
N GLU A 186 27.06 11.65 -20.05
CA GLU A 186 28.30 11.67 -20.83
C GLU A 186 28.42 10.44 -21.74
N GLU A 187 28.06 9.25 -21.24
CA GLU A 187 28.05 8.03 -22.05
C GLU A 187 27.04 8.13 -23.21
N ARG A 188 25.86 8.73 -22.97
CA ARG A 188 24.86 8.98 -24.02
C ARG A 188 25.33 10.02 -25.04
N GLU A 189 26.03 11.06 -24.60
CA GLU A 189 26.63 12.04 -25.49
C GLU A 189 27.76 11.45 -26.33
N GLN A 190 28.62 10.62 -25.73
CA GLN A 190 29.70 9.91 -26.44
C GLN A 190 29.14 8.93 -27.46
N ASN A 191 28.08 8.20 -27.14
CA ASN A 191 27.37 7.34 -28.10
C ASN A 191 26.76 8.17 -29.25
N ARG A 192 26.21 9.35 -28.96
CA ARG A 192 25.66 10.27 -29.97
C ARG A 192 26.74 10.89 -30.86
N ARG A 193 27.95 11.15 -30.33
CA ARG A 193 29.11 11.66 -31.09
C ARG A 193 29.81 10.55 -31.88
N GLY A 194 29.93 9.36 -31.33
CA GLY A 194 30.45 8.16 -32.01
C GLY A 194 29.60 7.76 -33.22
N ASN A 195 28.27 7.86 -33.10
CA ASN A 195 27.32 7.55 -34.17
C ASN A 195 27.28 8.61 -35.30
N LYS A 196 27.90 9.78 -35.11
CA LYS A 196 28.09 10.80 -36.17
C LYS A 196 29.32 10.52 -37.05
N ASN A 197 30.32 9.82 -36.53
CA ASN A 197 31.57 9.57 -37.26
C ASN A 197 31.56 8.26 -38.09
N THR A 198 30.55 7.40 -37.90
CA THR A 198 30.38 6.12 -38.61
C THR A 198 29.30 6.12 -39.69
N ARG A 199 28.73 7.29 -40.05
CA ARG A 199 27.85 7.45 -41.22
C ARG A 199 28.50 8.31 -42.31
N GLY A 200 29.65 7.82 -42.79
CA GLY A 200 30.03 8.01 -44.18
C GLY A 200 29.70 6.71 -44.92
N THR A 201 28.85 6.79 -45.95
CA THR A 201 28.46 5.71 -46.88
C THR A 201 27.45 4.67 -46.36
N GLY A 202 26.18 4.86 -46.73
CA GLY A 202 25.13 3.86 -46.61
C GLY A 202 23.75 4.47 -46.41
N GLN A 203 23.05 4.74 -47.52
CA GLN A 203 21.61 5.02 -47.73
C GLN A 203 20.70 4.61 -46.54
N GLY A 204 19.79 5.43 -46.03
CA GLY A 204 18.77 6.24 -46.69
C GLY A 204 17.44 5.87 -46.01
N TYR A 205 16.60 6.86 -45.68
CA TYR A 205 15.37 6.78 -44.85
C TYR A 205 15.67 6.60 -43.33
N ALA A 206 15.29 7.48 -42.39
CA ALA A 206 14.32 8.56 -42.38
C ALA A 206 14.84 9.71 -41.50
N SER A 207 14.90 10.91 -42.06
CA SER A 207 15.01 12.18 -41.34
C SER A 207 14.51 13.26 -42.28
N GLU A 208 13.26 13.13 -42.69
CA GLU A 208 12.48 14.16 -43.35
C GLU A 208 11.03 13.93 -42.90
N GLU A 209 10.40 15.01 -42.43
CA GLU A 209 9.02 15.11 -41.90
C GLU A 209 8.78 14.65 -40.45
N SER A 210 9.18 15.50 -39.50
CA SER A 210 8.31 15.77 -38.35
C SER A 210 7.76 17.18 -38.56
N GLU A 211 6.62 17.27 -39.25
CA GLU A 211 5.64 18.27 -38.84
C GLU A 211 5.38 18.02 -37.34
N SER A 212 5.41 19.07 -36.53
CA SER A 212 5.13 18.96 -35.10
C SER A 212 3.66 18.56 -34.93
N VAL A 213 3.38 17.26 -34.85
CA VAL A 213 2.04 16.76 -34.55
C VAL A 213 1.63 17.33 -33.19
N THR A 214 0.52 18.07 -33.16
CA THR A 214 -0.02 18.70 -31.93
C THR A 214 -1.40 18.14 -31.60
N ALA A 215 -1.83 18.28 -30.35
CA ALA A 215 -3.18 17.91 -29.93
C ALA A 215 -4.27 18.53 -30.82
N HIS A 216 -4.11 19.80 -31.21
CA HIS A 216 -5.05 20.50 -32.08
C HIS A 216 -5.17 19.88 -33.48
N SER A 217 -4.05 19.43 -34.07
CA SER A 217 -4.08 18.77 -35.39
C SER A 217 -4.76 17.40 -35.38
N LEU A 218 -4.74 16.71 -34.24
CA LEU A 218 -5.29 15.36 -34.09
C LEU A 218 -6.73 15.36 -33.61
N PHE A 219 -7.15 16.39 -32.87
CA PHE A 219 -8.51 16.50 -32.36
C PHE A 219 -9.45 17.05 -33.43
N SER A 220 -9.88 16.19 -34.36
CA SER A 220 -10.83 16.57 -35.40
C SER A 220 -12.26 16.69 -34.85
N ASN A 221 -12.98 17.76 -35.19
CA ASN A 221 -14.32 18.00 -34.63
C ASN A 221 -15.39 16.96 -35.06
N SER A 222 -15.13 16.23 -36.14
CA SER A 222 -16.10 15.33 -36.79
C SER A 222 -15.97 13.86 -36.42
N ASP A 223 -14.88 13.43 -35.77
CA ASP A 223 -14.66 12.01 -35.46
C ASP A 223 -14.78 11.73 -33.95
N THR A 224 -15.99 11.37 -33.52
CA THR A 224 -16.27 11.06 -32.11
C THR A 224 -15.49 9.86 -31.59
N ILE A 225 -15.20 8.85 -32.42
CA ILE A 225 -14.42 7.68 -31.99
C ILE A 225 -12.99 8.12 -31.69
N GLN A 226 -12.38 8.88 -32.60
CA GLN A 226 -11.03 9.40 -32.40
C GLN A 226 -10.93 10.27 -31.13
N LYS A 227 -11.90 11.16 -30.89
CA LYS A 227 -11.95 11.99 -29.67
C LYS A 227 -11.97 11.13 -28.40
N THR A 228 -12.81 10.10 -28.37
CA THR A 228 -12.91 9.19 -27.22
C THR A 228 -11.62 8.38 -27.02
N VAL A 229 -11.01 7.89 -28.11
CA VAL A 229 -9.71 7.19 -28.05
C VAL A 229 -8.62 8.09 -27.47
N LEU A 230 -8.54 9.34 -27.90
CA LEU A 230 -7.59 10.33 -27.38
C LEU A 230 -7.86 10.67 -25.91
N TYR A 231 -9.13 10.81 -25.51
CA TYR A 231 -9.50 10.99 -24.10
C TYR A 231 -9.03 9.82 -23.24
N VAL A 232 -9.37 8.57 -23.61
CA VAL A 232 -8.99 7.38 -22.84
C VAL A 232 -7.47 7.24 -22.77
N ALA A 233 -6.77 7.44 -23.89
CA ALA A 233 -5.30 7.39 -23.90
C ALA A 233 -4.66 8.45 -23.01
N THR A 234 -5.28 9.62 -22.88
CA THR A 234 -4.78 10.74 -22.07
C THR A 234 -4.99 10.52 -20.57
N PHE A 235 -6.21 10.13 -20.17
CA PHE A 235 -6.61 10.04 -18.76
C PHE A 235 -6.42 8.64 -18.15
N PHE A 236 -6.34 7.60 -18.97
CA PHE A 236 -6.05 6.23 -18.54
C PHE A 236 -4.74 5.73 -19.16
N PRO A 237 -3.58 6.25 -18.70
CA PRO A 237 -2.27 5.88 -19.24
C PRO A 237 -2.01 4.39 -19.13
N GLU A 238 -1.45 3.81 -20.20
CA GLU A 238 -0.85 2.48 -20.21
C GLU A 238 -1.83 1.33 -19.93
N LEU A 239 -3.14 1.55 -20.09
CA LEU A 239 -4.12 0.48 -19.99
C LEU A 239 -3.77 -0.66 -20.94
N ASN A 240 -3.96 -1.89 -20.45
CA ASN A 240 -3.85 -3.04 -21.32
C ASN A 240 -4.87 -2.96 -22.49
N PRO A 241 -4.57 -3.58 -23.65
CA PRO A 241 -5.42 -3.42 -24.84
C PRO A 241 -6.88 -3.81 -24.65
N GLN A 242 -7.19 -4.77 -23.77
CA GLN A 242 -8.58 -5.20 -23.53
C GLN A 242 -9.34 -4.16 -22.70
N ASP A 243 -8.75 -3.68 -21.61
CA ASP A 243 -9.36 -2.61 -20.79
C ASP A 243 -9.49 -1.32 -21.61
N PHE A 244 -8.49 -0.99 -22.43
CA PHE A 244 -8.59 0.17 -23.32
C PHE A 244 -9.74 0.02 -24.33
N LYS A 245 -9.84 -1.13 -25.02
CA LYS A 245 -10.94 -1.42 -25.95
C LYS A 245 -12.29 -1.29 -25.25
N TRP A 246 -12.38 -1.83 -24.04
CA TRP A 246 -13.59 -1.83 -23.24
C TRP A 246 -14.02 -0.43 -22.81
N VAL A 247 -13.13 0.37 -22.21
CA VAL A 247 -13.45 1.73 -21.74
C VAL A 247 -13.89 2.62 -22.91
N VAL A 248 -13.21 2.54 -24.06
CA VAL A 248 -13.63 3.28 -25.27
C VAL A 248 -15.03 2.83 -25.71
N SER A 249 -15.33 1.53 -25.66
CA SER A 249 -16.66 1.02 -26.02
C SER A 249 -17.76 1.55 -25.08
N LEU A 250 -17.50 1.58 -23.78
CA LEU A 250 -18.44 2.10 -22.78
C LEU A 250 -18.74 3.59 -23.00
N LEU A 251 -17.73 4.39 -23.31
CA LEU A 251 -17.90 5.84 -23.55
C LEU A 251 -18.59 6.15 -24.89
N LEU A 252 -18.57 5.22 -25.84
CA LEU A 252 -19.26 5.32 -27.13
C LEU A 252 -20.68 4.73 -27.12
N GLU A 253 -21.09 4.09 -26.02
CA GLU A 253 -22.37 3.39 -25.94
C GLU A 253 -23.56 4.33 -26.24
N GLY A 254 -24.51 3.85 -27.04
CA GLY A 254 -25.70 4.60 -27.44
C GLY A 254 -25.49 5.63 -28.56
N GLN A 255 -24.29 5.79 -29.11
CA GLN A 255 -24.01 6.73 -30.21
C GLN A 255 -23.97 6.05 -31.57
N THR A 256 -24.48 6.72 -32.60
CA THR A 256 -24.56 6.20 -33.98
C THR A 256 -23.93 7.16 -34.99
N LYS A 257 -23.52 6.61 -36.13
CA LYS A 257 -23.06 7.36 -37.30
C LYS A 257 -23.69 6.81 -38.57
N ILE A 258 -24.08 7.71 -39.46
CA ILE A 258 -24.58 7.35 -40.78
C ILE A 258 -23.37 7.04 -41.67
N ILE A 259 -23.31 5.80 -42.17
CA ILE A 259 -22.26 5.36 -43.09
C ILE A 259 -22.86 5.01 -44.47
N PRO A 260 -22.18 5.37 -45.57
CA PRO A 260 -22.57 4.90 -46.89
C PRO A 260 -22.19 3.43 -47.04
N VAL A 261 -23.19 2.57 -47.26
CA VAL A 261 -23.04 1.14 -47.52
C VAL A 261 -23.37 0.88 -48.99
N LYS A 262 -22.48 0.16 -49.68
CA LYS A 262 -22.69 -0.23 -51.08
C LYS A 262 -23.40 -1.59 -51.11
N GLU A 263 -24.70 -1.58 -51.36
CA GLU A 263 -25.50 -2.79 -51.51
C GLU A 263 -25.61 -3.17 -52.99
N SER A 264 -25.25 -4.42 -53.32
CA SER A 264 -25.45 -4.97 -54.66
C SER A 264 -26.87 -5.52 -54.78
N ILE A 265 -27.72 -4.83 -55.55
CA ILE A 265 -29.08 -5.31 -55.88
C ILE A 265 -29.02 -6.01 -57.23
N THR A 266 -29.38 -7.27 -57.27
CA THR A 266 -29.54 -8.02 -58.53
C THR A 266 -30.92 -7.73 -59.09
N THR A 267 -30.97 -7.06 -60.24
CA THR A 267 -32.23 -6.84 -60.98
C THR A 267 -32.74 -8.14 -61.61
N GLU A 268 -34.04 -8.22 -61.93
CA GLU A 268 -34.67 -9.43 -62.52
C GLU A 268 -34.01 -9.90 -63.83
N GLU A 269 -33.20 -9.06 -64.48
CA GLU A 269 -32.40 -9.39 -65.67
C GLU A 269 -30.99 -9.96 -65.36
N GLY A 270 -30.66 -10.23 -64.09
CA GLY A 270 -29.36 -10.77 -63.69
C GLY A 270 -28.21 -9.75 -63.68
N LYS A 271 -28.49 -8.45 -63.84
CA LYS A 271 -27.50 -7.38 -63.71
C LYS A 271 -27.40 -6.89 -62.26
N THR A 272 -26.19 -6.94 -61.71
CA THR A 272 -25.85 -6.41 -60.40
C THR A 272 -25.72 -4.88 -60.48
N GLN A 273 -26.60 -4.14 -59.83
CA GLN A 273 -26.46 -2.69 -59.63
C GLN A 273 -25.97 -2.43 -58.21
N VAL A 274 -24.89 -1.66 -58.06
CA VAL A 274 -24.41 -1.20 -56.76
C VAL A 274 -25.18 0.07 -56.40
N LYS A 275 -26.03 -0.02 -55.38
CA LYS A 275 -26.74 1.13 -54.82
C LYS A 275 -26.04 1.53 -53.52
N GLU A 276 -25.63 2.79 -53.44
CA GLU A 276 -25.07 3.37 -52.21
C GLU A 276 -26.25 3.79 -51.32
N THR A 277 -26.48 3.04 -50.24
CA THR A 277 -27.52 3.29 -49.25
C THR A 277 -26.88 3.83 -47.98
N GLN A 278 -27.52 4.80 -47.33
CA GLN A 278 -27.06 5.31 -46.04
C GLN A 278 -27.64 4.40 -44.94
N LYS A 279 -26.76 3.80 -44.14
CA LYS A 279 -27.14 2.96 -43.01
C LYS A 279 -26.62 3.58 -41.72
N GLU A 280 -27.47 3.65 -40.72
CA GLU A 280 -27.07 4.02 -39.36
C GLU A 280 -26.34 2.83 -38.72
N LYS A 281 -25.15 3.08 -38.18
CA LYS A 281 -24.33 2.07 -37.50
C LYS A 281 -23.89 2.58 -36.12
N LEU A 282 -23.84 1.70 -35.14
CA LEU A 282 -23.38 2.03 -33.79
C LEU A 282 -21.87 2.32 -33.80
N LEU A 283 -21.45 3.36 -33.08
CA LEU A 283 -20.02 3.70 -32.96
C LEU A 283 -19.22 2.58 -32.28
N THR A 284 -19.85 1.85 -31.36
CA THR A 284 -19.26 0.67 -30.69
C THR A 284 -18.93 -0.45 -31.68
N GLU A 285 -19.80 -0.73 -32.65
CA GLU A 285 -19.55 -1.71 -33.71
C GLU A 285 -18.40 -1.27 -34.62
N ILE A 286 -18.37 0.01 -35.02
CA ILE A 286 -17.29 0.57 -35.84
C ILE A 286 -15.95 0.47 -35.10
N TRP A 287 -15.93 0.81 -33.81
CA TRP A 287 -14.75 0.70 -32.95
C TRP A 287 -14.26 -0.74 -32.82
N GLN A 288 -15.16 -1.70 -32.55
CA GLN A 288 -14.81 -3.11 -32.40
C GLN A 288 -14.24 -3.70 -33.69
N GLU A 289 -14.87 -3.43 -34.84
CA GLU A 289 -14.39 -3.89 -36.14
C GLU A 289 -13.02 -3.30 -36.47
N SER A 290 -12.81 -2.01 -36.22
CA SER A 290 -11.50 -1.40 -36.41
C SER A 290 -10.46 -2.05 -35.52
N PHE A 291 -10.73 -2.19 -34.21
CA PHE A 291 -9.77 -2.74 -33.26
C PHE A 291 -9.36 -4.19 -33.59
N GLU A 292 -10.21 -4.94 -34.29
CA GLU A 292 -9.94 -6.33 -34.68
C GLU A 292 -9.22 -6.48 -36.03
N GLN A 293 -9.42 -5.53 -36.96
CA GLN A 293 -8.98 -5.68 -38.35
C GLN A 293 -7.77 -4.82 -38.73
N SER A 294 -7.58 -3.68 -38.05
CA SER A 294 -6.47 -2.77 -38.32
C SER A 294 -6.30 -1.84 -37.14
N ASP A 295 -5.07 -1.66 -36.63
CA ASP A 295 -4.74 -0.65 -35.60
C ASP A 295 -5.06 0.81 -36.03
N GLY A 296 -5.85 1.04 -37.08
CA GLY A 296 -6.11 2.31 -37.74
C GLY A 296 -6.50 3.45 -36.80
N TYR A 297 -7.42 3.27 -35.85
CA TYR A 297 -7.71 4.33 -34.88
C TYR A 297 -6.56 4.59 -33.91
N LEU A 298 -5.76 3.58 -33.57
CA LEU A 298 -4.56 3.76 -32.75
C LEU A 298 -3.47 4.48 -33.55
N GLU A 299 -3.15 4.01 -34.76
CA GLU A 299 -2.18 4.62 -35.67
C GLU A 299 -2.53 6.07 -36.00
N ASN A 300 -3.78 6.34 -36.37
CA ASN A 300 -4.27 7.70 -36.64
C ASN A 300 -4.26 8.62 -35.41
N SER A 301 -4.25 8.04 -34.21
CA SER A 301 -4.16 8.77 -32.94
C SER A 301 -2.73 8.78 -32.39
N TYR A 302 -1.74 8.31 -33.16
CA TYR A 302 -0.35 8.17 -32.73
C TYR A 302 -0.19 7.33 -31.46
N LEU A 303 -1.05 6.34 -31.27
CA LEU A 303 -1.00 5.38 -30.17
C LEU A 303 -0.33 4.08 -30.63
N ARG A 304 0.35 3.42 -29.69
CA ARG A 304 0.96 2.11 -29.93
C ARG A 304 0.79 1.21 -28.72
N VAL A 305 0.78 -0.09 -28.96
CA VAL A 305 0.92 -1.08 -27.89
C VAL A 305 2.39 -1.16 -27.48
N SER A 306 2.71 -0.59 -26.33
CA SER A 306 4.03 -0.69 -25.73
C SER A 306 4.16 -2.01 -24.95
N ARG A 307 5.34 -2.63 -25.00
CA ARG A 307 5.69 -3.81 -24.19
C ARG A 307 6.80 -3.44 -23.23
N GLN A 308 6.49 -3.37 -21.95
CA GLN A 308 7.48 -3.20 -20.88
C GLN A 308 7.29 -4.29 -19.84
N ASN A 309 8.38 -4.95 -19.40
CA ASN A 309 8.35 -5.93 -18.32
C ASN A 309 7.29 -7.04 -18.44
N LYS A 310 7.04 -7.53 -19.67
CA LYS A 310 5.99 -8.53 -20.01
C LYS A 310 4.54 -8.04 -19.87
N MET A 311 4.31 -6.78 -19.51
CA MET A 311 3.00 -6.13 -19.57
C MET A 311 2.84 -5.36 -20.88
N GLN A 312 1.63 -5.40 -21.44
CA GLN A 312 1.25 -4.65 -22.64
C GLN A 312 0.37 -3.48 -22.20
N GLY A 313 0.69 -2.27 -22.65
CA GLY A 313 -0.07 -1.07 -22.36
C GLY A 313 -0.15 -0.15 -23.57
N ILE A 314 -1.31 0.47 -23.81
CA ILE A 314 -1.51 1.44 -24.88
C ILE A 314 -1.02 2.80 -24.42
N ASP A 315 -0.13 3.41 -25.19
CA ASP A 315 0.43 4.73 -24.90
C ASP A 315 0.73 5.50 -26.20
N PHE A 316 0.92 6.81 -26.08
CA PHE A 316 1.35 7.66 -27.18
C PHE A 316 2.73 7.27 -27.68
N THR A 317 2.87 7.28 -28.99
CA THR A 317 4.15 7.08 -29.69
C THR A 317 5.15 8.18 -29.29
N PHE A 318 4.64 9.40 -29.08
CA PHE A 318 5.41 10.53 -28.56
C PHE A 318 4.92 10.87 -27.14
N PRO A 319 5.73 10.68 -26.09
CA PRO A 319 5.32 10.95 -24.71
C PRO A 319 4.87 12.40 -24.45
N SER A 320 5.36 13.36 -25.23
CA SER A 320 4.95 14.78 -25.13
C SER A 320 3.48 14.99 -25.45
N LEU A 321 2.90 14.21 -26.37
CA LEU A 321 1.51 14.36 -26.80
C LEU A 321 0.52 14.20 -25.65
N ARG A 322 0.81 13.33 -24.67
CA ARG A 322 -0.03 13.19 -23.48
C ARG A 322 -0.16 14.51 -22.74
N ARG A 323 0.95 15.21 -22.52
CA ARG A 323 0.95 16.50 -21.82
C ARG A 323 0.25 17.58 -22.64
N ASP A 324 0.47 17.57 -23.96
CA ASP A 324 -0.21 18.48 -24.88
C ASP A 324 -1.73 18.26 -24.87
N PHE A 325 -2.19 17.00 -24.86
CA PHE A 325 -3.61 16.67 -24.78
C PHE A 325 -4.23 17.00 -23.44
N LEU A 326 -3.51 16.82 -22.32
CA LEU A 326 -3.97 17.26 -21.01
C LEU A 326 -4.29 18.77 -21.03
N THR A 327 -3.31 19.59 -21.45
CA THR A 327 -3.50 21.03 -21.58
C THR A 327 -4.61 21.37 -22.58
N TYR A 328 -4.69 20.65 -23.70
CA TYR A 328 -5.73 20.88 -24.71
C TYR A 328 -7.15 20.59 -24.19
N PHE A 329 -7.35 19.50 -23.46
CA PHE A 329 -8.65 19.18 -22.87
C PHE A 329 -9.06 20.21 -21.81
N GLU A 330 -8.12 20.64 -20.97
CA GLU A 330 -8.37 21.61 -19.90
C GLU A 330 -8.64 23.02 -20.43
N GLU A 331 -7.83 23.49 -21.39
CA GLU A 331 -7.89 24.89 -21.84
C GLU A 331 -8.78 25.10 -23.07
N GLN A 332 -8.80 24.15 -24.01
CA GLN A 332 -9.42 24.32 -25.33
C GLN A 332 -10.71 23.53 -25.51
N GLN A 333 -10.90 22.43 -24.78
CA GLN A 333 -12.10 21.58 -24.85
C GLN A 333 -12.73 21.26 -23.48
N PRO A 334 -12.90 22.24 -22.56
CA PRO A 334 -13.33 21.99 -21.19
C PRO A 334 -14.73 21.37 -21.07
N LEU A 335 -15.67 21.75 -21.96
CA LEU A 335 -17.03 21.18 -21.95
C LEU A 335 -17.05 19.71 -22.40
N TYR A 336 -16.20 19.36 -23.37
CA TYR A 336 -16.06 17.96 -23.78
C TYR A 336 -15.41 17.15 -22.65
N LEU A 337 -14.36 17.70 -22.02
CA LEU A 337 -13.71 17.07 -20.88
C LEU A 337 -14.71 16.80 -19.74
N GLU A 338 -15.49 17.80 -19.35
CA GLU A 338 -16.52 17.68 -18.31
C GLU A 338 -17.55 16.59 -18.67
N GLU A 339 -18.05 16.56 -19.92
CA GLU A 339 -18.97 15.53 -20.37
C GLU A 339 -18.38 14.12 -20.27
N GLN A 340 -17.12 13.94 -20.68
CA GLN A 340 -16.45 12.63 -20.59
C GLN A 340 -16.15 12.21 -19.15
N LEU A 341 -15.81 13.15 -18.28
CA LEU A 341 -15.66 12.88 -16.85
C LEU A 341 -17.00 12.45 -16.24
N GLN A 342 -18.09 13.17 -16.51
CA GLN A 342 -19.43 12.77 -16.03
C GLN A 342 -19.86 11.38 -16.54
N LYS A 343 -19.53 11.04 -17.79
CA LYS A 343 -19.74 9.67 -18.31
C LYS A 343 -18.88 8.66 -17.56
N THR A 344 -17.59 8.95 -17.39
CA THR A 344 -16.63 8.11 -16.68
C THR A 344 -17.07 7.85 -15.23
N GLN A 345 -17.60 8.86 -14.56
CA GLN A 345 -18.18 8.77 -13.22
C GLN A 345 -19.32 7.75 -13.16
N LYS A 346 -20.28 7.85 -14.10
CA LYS A 346 -21.47 6.99 -14.16
C LYS A 346 -21.15 5.54 -14.51
N LEU A 347 -19.99 5.28 -15.10
CA LEU A 347 -19.52 3.93 -15.40
C LEU A 347 -18.96 3.21 -14.15
N ASP A 348 -18.82 3.89 -13.02
CA ASP A 348 -18.32 3.34 -11.75
C ASP A 348 -17.01 2.54 -11.93
N LEU A 349 -16.10 3.00 -12.79
CA LEU A 349 -14.87 2.27 -13.16
C LEU A 349 -13.94 1.97 -11.97
N LEU A 350 -14.11 2.68 -10.86
CA LEU A 350 -13.42 2.39 -9.58
C LEU A 350 -13.84 1.03 -8.99
N LEU A 351 -15.08 0.61 -9.27
CA LEU A 351 -15.67 -0.66 -8.84
C LEU A 351 -15.43 -1.81 -9.84
N ASP A 352 -14.68 -1.55 -10.91
CA ASP A 352 -14.47 -2.51 -11.99
C ASP A 352 -13.68 -3.75 -11.55
N THR A 353 -13.86 -4.90 -12.21
CA THR A 353 -13.08 -6.11 -11.88
C THR A 353 -11.58 -6.00 -12.17
N SER A 354 -11.17 -5.15 -13.11
CA SER A 354 -9.76 -4.92 -13.43
C SER A 354 -9.09 -4.01 -12.40
N ASP A 355 -8.09 -4.54 -11.69
CA ASP A 355 -7.28 -3.76 -10.75
C ASP A 355 -6.44 -2.67 -11.42
N ASP A 356 -6.06 -2.85 -12.69
CA ASP A 356 -5.32 -1.84 -13.44
C ASP A 356 -6.24 -0.67 -13.79
N LEU A 357 -7.40 -0.96 -14.37
CA LEU A 357 -8.42 0.04 -14.69
C LEU A 357 -8.89 0.80 -13.46
N ALA A 358 -9.22 0.09 -12.37
CA ALA A 358 -9.66 0.72 -11.13
C ALA A 358 -8.61 1.66 -10.53
N ARG A 359 -7.31 1.31 -10.61
CA ARG A 359 -6.22 2.20 -10.17
C ARG A 359 -6.14 3.46 -11.00
N LYS A 360 -6.24 3.35 -12.33
CA LYS A 360 -6.26 4.54 -13.22
C LYS A 360 -7.52 5.37 -13.02
N ALA A 361 -8.66 4.75 -12.73
CA ALA A 361 -9.89 5.44 -12.40
C ALA A 361 -9.76 6.27 -11.10
N ILE A 362 -8.96 5.84 -10.12
CA ILE A 362 -8.63 6.64 -8.93
C ILE A 362 -7.85 7.90 -9.31
N ASP A 363 -6.87 7.81 -10.23
CA ASP A 363 -6.14 8.98 -10.72
C ASP A 363 -7.06 10.00 -11.40
N VAL A 364 -7.99 9.51 -12.23
CA VAL A 364 -9.00 10.36 -12.89
C VAL A 364 -9.95 10.99 -11.88
N ALA A 365 -10.47 10.21 -10.93
CA ALA A 365 -11.37 10.71 -9.89
C ALA A 365 -10.69 11.76 -9.01
N LEU A 366 -9.41 11.57 -8.66
CA LEU A 366 -8.65 12.53 -7.88
C LEU A 366 -8.55 13.88 -8.60
N ARG A 367 -8.14 13.89 -9.88
CA ARG A 367 -8.07 15.12 -10.67
C ARG A 367 -9.46 15.77 -10.80
N ALA A 368 -10.47 14.96 -11.14
CA ALA A 368 -11.83 15.44 -11.34
C ALA A 368 -12.48 15.98 -10.05
N SER A 369 -12.09 15.49 -8.87
CA SER A 369 -12.59 15.99 -7.59
C SER A 369 -12.20 17.46 -7.33
N VAL A 370 -11.05 17.90 -7.85
CA VAL A 370 -10.56 19.26 -7.67
C VAL A 370 -11.17 20.22 -8.69
N ASP A 371 -11.25 19.78 -9.94
CA ASP A 371 -11.73 20.60 -11.05
C ASP A 371 -13.27 20.63 -11.10
N TYR A 372 -13.93 19.55 -10.69
CA TYR A 372 -15.39 19.34 -10.78
C TYR A 372 -16.00 18.80 -9.46
N PRO A 373 -15.85 19.50 -8.34
CA PRO A 373 -16.29 19.03 -7.02
C PRO A 373 -17.81 18.82 -6.89
N SER A 374 -18.62 19.48 -7.73
CA SER A 374 -20.08 19.26 -7.77
C SER A 374 -20.45 17.87 -8.26
N SER A 375 -19.61 17.27 -9.11
CA SER A 375 -19.81 15.91 -9.61
C SER A 375 -19.02 14.92 -8.76
N TYR A 376 -17.74 15.18 -8.50
CA TYR A 376 -16.82 14.27 -7.80
C TYR A 376 -16.63 14.61 -6.32
N GLY A 377 -17.68 15.09 -5.67
CA GLY A 377 -17.66 15.48 -4.25
C GLY A 377 -18.13 14.37 -3.30
N GLU A 378 -18.43 14.78 -2.07
CA GLU A 378 -18.92 13.94 -0.99
C GLU A 378 -20.12 13.06 -1.39
N GLY A 379 -21.13 13.64 -2.05
CA GLY A 379 -22.35 12.93 -2.42
C GLY A 379 -22.10 11.72 -3.34
N TRP A 380 -21.12 11.85 -4.24
CA TRP A 380 -20.71 10.74 -5.12
C TRP A 380 -19.96 9.65 -4.35
N LEU A 381 -19.09 10.02 -3.40
CA LEU A 381 -18.39 9.04 -2.56
C LEU A 381 -19.38 8.24 -1.69
N ILE A 382 -20.43 8.90 -1.18
CA ILE A 382 -21.53 8.23 -0.47
C ILE A 382 -22.31 7.31 -1.42
N GLU A 383 -22.61 7.75 -2.64
CA GLU A 383 -23.27 6.90 -3.64
C GLU A 383 -22.44 5.64 -3.94
N LEU A 384 -21.12 5.77 -4.12
CA LEU A 384 -20.22 4.63 -4.29
C LEU A 384 -20.25 3.70 -3.08
N LEU A 385 -20.23 4.25 -1.86
CA LEU A 385 -20.31 3.44 -0.64
C LEU A 385 -21.61 2.63 -0.58
N VAL A 386 -22.74 3.24 -0.94
CA VAL A 386 -24.04 2.56 -1.01
C VAL A 386 -24.04 1.47 -2.06
N LYS A 387 -23.44 1.70 -3.23
CA LYS A 387 -23.28 0.65 -4.26
C LYS A 387 -22.42 -0.51 -3.75
N ILE A 388 -21.31 -0.22 -3.07
CA ILE A 388 -20.45 -1.24 -2.45
C ILE A 388 -21.21 -2.04 -1.39
N ALA A 389 -22.06 -1.40 -0.60
CA ALA A 389 -22.88 -2.07 0.43
C ALA A 389 -23.86 -3.10 -0.17
N GLN A 390 -24.26 -2.92 -1.43
CA GLN A 390 -25.20 -3.79 -2.14
C GLN A 390 -24.51 -4.94 -2.90
N GLU A 391 -23.17 -4.95 -2.96
CA GLU A 391 -22.40 -5.97 -3.66
C GLU A 391 -22.30 -7.29 -2.88
N ASP A 392 -21.83 -8.33 -3.57
CA ASP A 392 -21.55 -9.62 -2.95
C ASP A 392 -20.52 -9.48 -1.82
N LYS A 393 -20.76 -10.15 -0.67
CA LYS A 393 -19.87 -10.09 0.51
C LYS A 393 -18.38 -10.32 0.21
N ARG A 394 -18.07 -11.12 -0.81
CA ARG A 394 -16.69 -11.40 -1.25
C ARG A 394 -16.03 -10.24 -1.99
N ARG A 395 -16.83 -9.35 -2.60
CA ARG A 395 -16.39 -8.18 -3.36
C ARG A 395 -16.34 -6.91 -2.50
N ILE A 396 -17.14 -6.82 -1.44
CA ILE A 396 -17.21 -5.65 -0.56
C ILE A 396 -15.80 -5.21 -0.09
N ASN A 397 -15.01 -6.11 0.52
CA ASN A 397 -13.71 -5.72 1.08
C ASN A 397 -12.71 -5.19 0.03
N PRO A 398 -12.49 -5.87 -1.12
CA PRO A 398 -11.67 -5.32 -2.20
C PRO A 398 -12.12 -3.94 -2.69
N LEU A 399 -13.44 -3.72 -2.78
CA LEU A 399 -13.99 -2.44 -3.25
C LEU A 399 -13.83 -1.34 -2.20
N LEU A 400 -14.05 -1.65 -0.92
CA LEU A 400 -13.77 -0.73 0.19
C LEU A 400 -12.29 -0.34 0.22
N LEU A 401 -11.36 -1.28 0.01
CA LEU A 401 -9.93 -0.98 -0.05
C LEU A 401 -9.58 0.05 -1.13
N ARG A 402 -10.25 -0.01 -2.28
CA ARG A 402 -10.06 0.94 -3.38
C ARG A 402 -10.66 2.30 -3.07
N LEU A 403 -11.86 2.33 -2.49
CA LEU A 403 -12.47 3.58 -2.02
C LEU A 403 -11.58 4.22 -0.94
N SER A 404 -11.14 3.46 0.07
CA SER A 404 -10.19 3.91 1.09
C SER A 404 -8.89 4.44 0.48
N TYR A 405 -8.39 3.83 -0.60
CA TYR A 405 -7.20 4.34 -1.28
C TYR A 405 -7.43 5.67 -2.00
N LEU A 406 -8.60 5.86 -2.61
CA LEU A 406 -8.99 7.17 -3.15
C LEU A 406 -9.06 8.22 -2.03
N ILE A 407 -9.77 7.93 -0.92
CA ILE A 407 -9.87 8.85 0.21
C ILE A 407 -8.49 9.19 0.79
N TYR A 408 -7.62 8.18 0.95
CA TYR A 408 -6.25 8.38 1.40
C TYR A 408 -5.52 9.39 0.49
N ARG A 409 -5.61 9.24 -0.83
CA ARG A 409 -4.96 10.16 -1.77
C ARG A 409 -5.56 11.56 -1.77
N LEU A 410 -6.87 11.69 -1.61
CA LEU A 410 -7.53 12.98 -1.42
C LEU A 410 -6.99 13.73 -0.18
N GLN A 411 -6.52 13.02 0.84
CA GLN A 411 -5.99 13.61 2.08
C GLN A 411 -4.49 13.97 2.04
N ILE A 412 -3.67 13.25 1.27
CA ILE A 412 -2.19 13.40 1.34
C ILE A 412 -1.58 14.21 0.20
N GLU A 413 -2.28 14.40 -0.92
CA GLU A 413 -1.66 15.03 -2.08
C GLU A 413 -1.77 16.55 -2.05
N SER A 414 -0.62 17.19 -1.81
CA SER A 414 -0.48 18.64 -1.65
C SER A 414 -0.97 19.46 -2.84
N ASP A 415 -0.93 18.88 -4.04
CA ASP A 415 -1.34 19.54 -5.28
C ASP A 415 -2.87 19.78 -5.33
N TYR A 416 -3.62 19.18 -4.39
CA TYR A 416 -5.07 19.15 -4.38
C TYR A 416 -5.64 19.62 -3.03
N SER A 417 -5.27 20.81 -2.55
CA SER A 417 -5.73 21.30 -1.23
C SER A 417 -7.26 21.33 -1.06
N ARG A 418 -8.04 21.42 -2.15
CA ARG A 418 -9.51 21.33 -2.14
C ARG A 418 -10.04 19.89 -2.00
N ALA A 419 -9.23 18.89 -2.31
CA ALA A 419 -9.59 17.48 -2.15
C ALA A 419 -9.65 17.05 -0.68
N GLU A 420 -8.86 17.68 0.19
CA GLU A 420 -8.88 17.42 1.63
C GLU A 420 -10.27 17.72 2.22
N ASP A 421 -10.88 18.85 1.82
CA ASP A 421 -12.24 19.22 2.24
C ASP A 421 -13.27 18.16 1.85
N ILE A 422 -13.17 17.60 0.64
CA ILE A 422 -14.06 16.54 0.15
C ILE A 422 -13.92 15.26 1.00
N ALA A 423 -12.68 14.85 1.28
CA ALA A 423 -12.42 13.70 2.13
C ALA A 423 -12.94 13.91 3.55
N GLN A 424 -12.77 15.12 4.10
CA GLN A 424 -13.24 15.48 5.43
C GLN A 424 -14.78 15.47 5.49
N SER A 425 -15.47 16.09 4.53
CA SER A 425 -16.93 16.05 4.45
C SER A 425 -17.47 14.62 4.31
N PHE A 426 -16.79 13.78 3.51
CA PHE A 426 -17.14 12.36 3.39
C PHE A 426 -17.06 11.65 4.73
N LEU A 427 -15.94 11.78 5.45
CA LEU A 427 -15.76 11.17 6.77
C LEU A 427 -16.82 11.68 7.76
N GLU A 428 -17.17 12.96 7.73
CA GLU A 428 -18.22 13.50 8.59
C GLU A 428 -19.60 12.88 8.32
N SER A 429 -19.93 12.64 7.05
CA SER A 429 -21.18 11.96 6.66
C SER A 429 -21.22 10.47 7.02
N LEU A 430 -20.06 9.84 7.21
CA LEU A 430 -19.96 8.49 7.76
C LEU A 430 -20.32 8.39 9.25
N MET A 431 -20.50 9.51 9.97
CA MET A 431 -20.97 9.49 11.36
C MET A 431 -22.43 9.03 11.49
N SER A 432 -23.16 8.89 10.38
CA SER A 432 -24.53 8.39 10.40
C SER A 432 -24.59 6.88 10.74
N PRO A 433 -25.57 6.42 11.54
CA PRO A 433 -25.68 5.02 11.92
C PRO A 433 -25.85 4.06 10.74
N GLU A 434 -26.38 4.54 9.61
CA GLU A 434 -26.75 3.75 8.44
C GLU A 434 -25.58 3.00 7.79
N HIS A 435 -24.34 3.51 7.93
CA HIS A 435 -23.17 2.96 7.25
C HIS A 435 -22.02 2.57 8.18
N ARG A 436 -22.29 2.46 9.50
CA ARG A 436 -21.24 2.40 10.54
C ARG A 436 -20.22 1.26 10.34
N THR A 437 -20.67 0.05 10.02
CA THR A 437 -19.76 -1.09 9.82
C THR A 437 -18.79 -0.87 8.67
N LEU A 438 -19.27 -0.33 7.55
CA LEU A 438 -18.43 -0.03 6.38
C LEU A 438 -17.50 1.15 6.67
N ALA A 439 -17.98 2.15 7.40
CA ALA A 439 -17.18 3.27 7.86
C ALA A 439 -15.99 2.83 8.71
N PHE A 440 -16.18 1.87 9.62
CA PHE A 440 -15.08 1.33 10.42
C PHE A 440 -14.04 0.57 9.60
N GLU A 441 -14.45 -0.16 8.56
CA GLU A 441 -13.50 -0.80 7.65
C GLU A 441 -12.68 0.26 6.88
N ILE A 442 -13.33 1.32 6.39
CA ILE A 442 -12.64 2.44 5.72
C ILE A 442 -11.68 3.14 6.67
N VAL A 443 -12.14 3.52 7.86
CA VAL A 443 -11.32 4.22 8.87
C VAL A 443 -10.13 3.37 9.29
N ARG A 444 -10.31 2.06 9.50
CA ARG A 444 -9.21 1.15 9.81
C ARG A 444 -8.14 1.18 8.70
N ASP A 445 -8.56 1.04 7.44
CA ASP A 445 -7.62 0.99 6.32
C ASP A 445 -6.92 2.33 6.10
N LEU A 446 -7.63 3.45 6.31
CA LEU A 446 -7.04 4.79 6.28
C LEU A 446 -6.03 4.99 7.41
N MET A 447 -6.37 4.62 8.65
CA MET A 447 -5.48 4.72 9.80
C MET A 447 -4.21 3.92 9.58
N ASP A 448 -4.32 2.67 9.12
CA ASP A 448 -3.16 1.83 8.82
C ASP A 448 -2.27 2.45 7.74
N LYS A 449 -2.83 2.99 6.65
CA LYS A 449 -2.06 3.69 5.61
C LYS A 449 -1.36 4.94 6.14
N HIS A 450 -2.08 5.80 6.87
CA HIS A 450 -1.54 7.05 7.40
C HIS A 450 -0.42 6.81 8.42
N LEU A 451 -0.60 5.86 9.33
CA LEU A 451 0.42 5.51 10.33
C LEU A 451 1.70 4.94 9.68
N ARG A 452 1.56 4.19 8.58
CA ARG A 452 2.71 3.69 7.79
C ARG A 452 3.45 4.78 7.03
N SER A 453 2.79 5.87 6.69
CA SER A 453 3.38 7.01 5.98
C SER A 453 4.24 7.91 6.88
N GLY A 454 4.37 7.57 8.17
CA GLY A 454 5.20 8.29 9.12
C GLY A 454 4.70 9.72 9.34
N ALA A 455 5.64 10.68 9.45
CA ALA A 455 5.33 12.07 9.77
C ALA A 455 4.27 12.72 8.85
N LEU A 456 4.21 12.32 7.57
CA LEU A 456 3.24 12.86 6.61
C LEU A 456 1.79 12.44 6.92
N GLY A 457 1.58 11.25 7.51
CA GLY A 457 0.25 10.71 7.78
C GLY A 457 -0.21 10.86 9.23
N ILE A 458 0.69 11.17 10.18
CA ILE A 458 0.35 11.29 11.61
C ILE A 458 -0.81 12.27 11.85
N GLN A 459 -0.81 13.42 11.18
CA GLN A 459 -1.87 14.41 11.36
C GLN A 459 -3.23 13.90 10.87
N ALA A 460 -3.28 13.22 9.73
CA ALA A 460 -4.50 12.60 9.21
C ALA A 460 -5.00 11.45 10.11
N ALA A 461 -4.08 10.61 10.61
CA ALA A 461 -4.40 9.58 11.60
C ALA A 461 -4.99 10.18 12.89
N LYS A 462 -4.45 11.30 13.35
CA LYS A 462 -4.97 12.06 14.50
C LYS A 462 -6.39 12.59 14.24
N GLN A 463 -6.68 13.10 13.05
CA GLN A 463 -8.04 13.54 12.71
C GLN A 463 -9.03 12.37 12.72
N LEU A 464 -8.65 11.21 12.20
CA LEU A 464 -9.48 9.99 12.25
C LEU A 464 -9.77 9.53 13.68
N LEU A 465 -8.78 9.63 14.58
CA LEU A 465 -8.99 9.37 16.00
C LEU A 465 -9.88 10.42 16.67
N ILE A 466 -9.74 11.70 16.34
CA ILE A 466 -10.66 12.73 16.84
C ILE A 466 -12.10 12.44 16.38
N TRP A 467 -12.26 11.99 15.13
CA TRP A 467 -13.55 11.57 14.59
C TRP A 467 -14.14 10.39 15.39
N LEU A 468 -13.36 9.32 15.63
CA LEU A 468 -13.79 8.17 16.44
C LEU A 468 -14.16 8.58 17.88
N LYS A 469 -13.36 9.47 18.48
CA LYS A 469 -13.62 10.03 19.82
C LYS A 469 -14.95 10.78 19.87
N LYS A 470 -15.21 11.65 18.89
CA LYS A 470 -16.47 12.40 18.78
C LYS A 470 -17.66 11.48 18.60
N LEU A 471 -17.54 10.45 17.75
CA LEU A 471 -18.60 9.46 17.53
C LEU A 471 -18.96 8.75 18.84
N LEU A 472 -17.94 8.25 19.55
CA LEU A 472 -18.10 7.51 20.80
C LEU A 472 -18.67 8.37 21.94
N ASP A 473 -18.23 9.62 22.06
CA ASP A 473 -18.67 10.51 23.15
C ASP A 473 -20.03 11.17 22.85
N ARG A 474 -20.44 11.34 21.59
CA ARG A 474 -21.73 11.92 21.19
C ARG A 474 -22.91 10.96 21.40
N GLU A 475 -22.79 9.69 21.01
CA GLU A 475 -23.87 8.71 21.20
C GLU A 475 -24.15 8.40 22.68
N SER A 476 -23.23 8.74 23.58
CA SER A 476 -23.42 8.60 25.04
C SER A 476 -24.59 9.44 25.60
N LEU A 477 -25.03 10.47 24.85
CA LEU A 477 -26.05 11.43 25.29
C LEU A 477 -27.46 11.15 24.75
N GLU A 478 -27.60 10.52 23.57
CA GLU A 478 -28.86 10.54 22.82
C GLU A 478 -29.48 9.17 22.50
N ASN A 479 -28.72 8.06 22.45
CA ASN A 479 -29.26 6.69 22.37
C ASN A 479 -28.11 5.71 22.62
N LYS A 480 -28.22 4.84 23.63
CA LYS A 480 -27.20 3.83 23.94
C LYS A 480 -27.19 2.74 22.87
N ASP A 481 -26.42 2.92 21.82
CA ASP A 481 -25.99 1.80 21.01
C ASP A 481 -24.94 1.01 21.79
N GLU A 482 -25.36 -0.08 22.41
CA GLU A 482 -24.50 -0.89 23.28
C GLU A 482 -23.32 -1.53 22.51
N ASN A 483 -23.37 -1.58 21.18
CA ASN A 483 -22.32 -2.19 20.35
C ASN A 483 -21.24 -1.21 19.88
N LEU A 484 -21.50 0.11 19.87
CA LEU A 484 -20.54 1.09 19.35
C LEU A 484 -19.19 1.04 20.10
N GLN A 485 -19.24 0.95 21.43
CA GLN A 485 -18.02 0.89 22.24
C GLN A 485 -17.18 -0.35 21.91
N ALA A 486 -17.84 -1.49 21.70
CA ALA A 486 -17.17 -2.75 21.37
C ALA A 486 -16.56 -2.69 19.97
N ASP A 487 -17.24 -2.07 19.00
CA ASP A 487 -16.75 -1.92 17.64
C ASP A 487 -15.53 -0.99 17.56
N VAL A 488 -15.59 0.17 18.23
CA VAL A 488 -14.44 1.10 18.31
C VAL A 488 -13.26 0.43 19.01
N TYR A 489 -13.50 -0.29 20.11
CA TYR A 489 -12.47 -1.06 20.77
C TYR A 489 -11.84 -2.09 19.82
N SER A 490 -12.67 -2.87 19.10
CA SER A 490 -12.20 -3.90 18.17
C SER A 490 -11.36 -3.31 17.04
N LEU A 491 -11.73 -2.12 16.53
CA LEU A 491 -10.96 -1.41 15.53
C LEU A 491 -9.57 -1.02 16.05
N LEU A 492 -9.51 -0.40 17.23
CA LEU A 492 -8.24 0.05 17.83
C LEU A 492 -7.32 -1.14 18.20
N ASP A 493 -7.91 -2.23 18.70
CA ASP A 493 -7.18 -3.47 19.02
C ASP A 493 -6.56 -4.10 17.77
N LYS A 494 -7.31 -4.19 16.67
CA LYS A 494 -6.78 -4.66 15.38
C LYS A 494 -5.60 -3.81 14.90
N LEU A 495 -5.68 -2.48 15.02
CA LEU A 495 -4.59 -1.58 14.64
C LEU A 495 -3.33 -1.77 15.51
N LEU A 496 -3.49 -1.99 16.82
CA LEU A 496 -2.36 -2.33 17.69
C LEU A 496 -1.68 -3.63 17.26
N TRP A 497 -2.44 -4.67 16.94
CA TRP A 497 -1.87 -5.93 16.48
C TRP A 497 -1.20 -5.82 15.10
N GLN A 498 -1.76 -5.03 14.18
CA GLN A 498 -1.19 -4.78 12.86
C GLN A 498 0.10 -3.98 12.90
N SER A 499 0.27 -3.11 13.91
CA SER A 499 1.45 -2.25 14.06
C SER A 499 2.78 -3.00 14.13
N GLY A 500 2.80 -4.26 14.57
CA GLY A 500 4.03 -5.04 14.73
C GLY A 500 4.72 -5.37 13.42
N LEU A 501 3.96 -5.39 12.33
CA LEU A 501 4.48 -5.62 10.98
C LEU A 501 5.18 -4.38 10.40
N TYR A 502 4.87 -3.18 10.92
CA TYR A 502 5.24 -1.91 10.29
C TYR A 502 5.84 -0.89 11.26
N SER A 503 6.03 -1.26 12.52
CA SER A 503 6.73 -0.50 13.55
C SER A 503 6.18 0.90 13.89
N TYR A 504 4.87 1.13 13.70
CA TYR A 504 4.19 2.40 14.03
C TYR A 504 3.49 2.42 15.40
N ILE A 505 3.66 1.38 16.23
CA ILE A 505 2.88 1.21 17.46
C ILE A 505 3.00 2.41 18.42
N TYR A 506 4.20 2.98 18.53
CA TYR A 506 4.48 4.08 19.44
C TYR A 506 3.89 5.41 18.95
N ASP A 507 3.96 5.67 17.64
CA ASP A 507 3.29 6.82 17.04
C ASP A 507 1.77 6.74 17.27
N PHE A 508 1.19 5.54 17.08
CA PHE A 508 -0.23 5.33 17.33
C PHE A 508 -0.61 5.52 18.81
N LEU A 509 0.17 4.95 19.74
CA LEU A 509 -0.04 5.12 21.17
C LEU A 509 0.13 6.57 21.62
N GLU A 510 1.06 7.33 21.03
CA GLU A 510 1.27 8.73 21.39
C GLU A 510 0.09 9.60 20.95
N ILE A 511 -0.46 9.37 19.75
CA ILE A 511 -1.67 10.08 19.29
C ILE A 511 -2.88 9.69 20.17
N LEU A 512 -3.05 8.40 20.46
CA LEU A 512 -4.18 7.90 21.25
C LEU A 512 -4.15 8.37 22.71
N LYS A 513 -2.98 8.78 23.22
CA LYS A 513 -2.81 9.30 24.58
C LYS A 513 -3.67 10.53 24.86
N GLU A 514 -4.06 11.28 23.83
CA GLU A 514 -5.02 12.39 23.93
C GLU A 514 -6.44 11.96 24.32
N TRP A 515 -6.70 10.65 24.36
CA TRP A 515 -7.94 10.08 24.89
C TRP A 515 -7.84 9.78 26.39
N LEU A 516 -6.67 9.92 27.02
CA LEU A 516 -6.58 9.79 28.48
C LEU A 516 -7.23 11.01 29.16
N PRO A 517 -8.02 10.82 30.23
CA PRO A 517 -8.66 11.92 30.95
C PRO A 517 -7.60 12.76 31.66
N SER A 518 -7.78 14.08 31.71
CA SER A 518 -6.90 14.94 32.51
C SER A 518 -6.86 14.46 33.98
N PRO A 519 -5.70 14.53 34.67
CA PRO A 519 -5.54 13.97 36.02
C PRO A 519 -6.55 14.51 37.04
N ASP A 520 -7.02 15.74 36.85
CA ASP A 520 -8.00 16.42 37.70
C ASP A 520 -9.45 15.95 37.51
N VAL A 521 -9.72 15.16 36.46
CA VAL A 521 -11.06 14.64 36.20
C VAL A 521 -11.30 13.40 37.08
N PRO A 522 -12.37 13.38 37.89
CA PRO A 522 -12.68 12.21 38.70
C PRO A 522 -13.20 11.05 37.81
N SER A 523 -12.92 9.81 38.21
CA SER A 523 -13.21 8.60 37.43
C SER A 523 -14.66 8.43 37.02
N GLU A 524 -15.61 8.92 37.82
CA GLU A 524 -17.04 8.86 37.54
C GLU A 524 -17.41 9.69 36.30
N LYS A 525 -16.61 10.71 35.99
CA LYS A 525 -16.80 11.63 34.85
C LYS A 525 -16.02 11.23 33.61
N TYR A 526 -15.34 10.08 33.62
CA TYR A 526 -14.64 9.60 32.43
C TYR A 526 -15.63 9.30 31.30
N SER A 527 -15.40 9.91 30.14
CA SER A 527 -16.12 9.65 28.91
C SER A 527 -15.93 8.20 28.44
N LEU A 528 -16.70 7.77 27.43
CA LEU A 528 -16.56 6.43 26.87
C LEU A 528 -15.20 6.27 26.17
N SER A 529 -14.73 7.30 25.46
CA SER A 529 -13.39 7.31 24.86
C SER A 529 -12.28 7.11 25.88
N ASN A 530 -12.34 7.79 27.03
CA ASN A 530 -11.37 7.62 28.13
C ASN A 530 -11.31 6.17 28.62
N ARG A 531 -12.47 5.54 28.77
CA ARG A 531 -12.58 4.15 29.25
C ARG A 531 -12.02 3.15 28.24
N VAL A 532 -12.34 3.35 26.96
CA VAL A 532 -11.81 2.52 25.86
C VAL A 532 -10.29 2.62 25.80
N ALA A 533 -9.74 3.84 25.84
CA ALA A 533 -8.30 4.06 25.82
C ALA A 533 -7.59 3.33 26.96
N PHE A 534 -8.07 3.45 28.20
CA PHE A 534 -7.49 2.71 29.31
C PHE A 534 -7.57 1.20 29.11
N LEU A 535 -8.72 0.64 28.74
CA LEU A 535 -8.84 -0.81 28.57
C LEU A 535 -7.90 -1.36 27.50
N LEU A 536 -7.71 -0.62 26.41
CA LEU A 536 -7.01 -1.08 25.22
C LEU A 536 -5.60 -1.61 25.53
N LEU A 537 -4.73 -0.78 26.12
CA LEU A 537 -3.33 -1.19 26.35
C LEU A 537 -3.23 -2.33 27.37
N PHE A 538 -4.04 -2.32 28.43
CA PHE A 538 -3.96 -3.34 29.47
C PHE A 538 -4.47 -4.69 28.99
N VAL A 539 -5.56 -4.72 28.22
CA VAL A 539 -6.05 -5.96 27.61
C VAL A 539 -5.05 -6.47 26.57
N TYR A 540 -4.49 -5.58 25.75
CA TYR A 540 -3.43 -5.93 24.80
C TYR A 540 -2.21 -6.55 25.49
N CYS A 541 -1.73 -5.94 26.59
CA CYS A 541 -0.63 -6.47 27.39
C CYS A 541 -0.99 -7.83 28.00
N ASN A 542 -2.19 -7.99 28.55
CA ASN A 542 -2.65 -9.27 29.10
C ASN A 542 -2.69 -10.38 28.03
N GLN A 543 -3.27 -10.09 26.86
CA GLN A 543 -3.27 -11.02 25.72
C GLN A 543 -1.85 -11.38 25.27
N THR A 544 -0.96 -10.39 25.19
CA THR A 544 0.45 -10.59 24.86
C THR A 544 1.13 -11.52 25.86
N THR A 545 0.93 -11.31 27.16
CA THR A 545 1.49 -12.18 28.21
C THR A 545 0.92 -13.60 28.16
N TYR A 546 -0.37 -13.75 27.82
CA TYR A 546 -0.99 -15.07 27.64
C TYR A 546 -0.41 -15.82 26.45
N ILE A 547 -0.23 -15.16 25.30
CA ILE A 547 0.40 -15.74 24.11
C ILE A 547 1.84 -16.15 24.43
N TRP A 548 2.59 -15.28 25.10
CA TRP A 548 3.96 -15.56 25.50
C TRP A 548 4.05 -16.78 26.42
N THR A 549 3.23 -16.84 27.47
CA THR A 549 3.25 -17.96 28.42
C THR A 549 2.95 -19.30 27.75
N ASN A 550 2.13 -19.30 26.70
CA ASN A 550 1.71 -20.50 25.98
C ASN A 550 2.54 -20.80 24.71
N ASN A 551 3.49 -19.92 24.33
CA ASN A 551 4.26 -20.06 23.09
C ASN A 551 5.73 -19.63 23.27
N LEU A 552 6.43 -20.35 24.15
CA LEU A 552 7.85 -20.13 24.47
C LEU A 552 8.80 -20.26 23.28
N LYS A 553 8.34 -20.82 22.16
CA LYS A 553 9.14 -21.01 20.94
C LYS A 553 9.72 -19.69 20.39
N TRP A 554 9.01 -18.59 20.58
CA TRP A 554 9.38 -17.28 20.04
C TRP A 554 10.07 -16.38 21.07
N TYR A 555 10.33 -16.90 22.27
CA TYR A 555 11.00 -16.16 23.32
C TYR A 555 12.49 -15.98 22.98
N GLY A 556 12.95 -14.72 22.97
CA GLY A 556 14.33 -14.38 22.61
C GLY A 556 14.61 -14.33 21.10
N GLU A 557 13.63 -14.68 20.26
CA GLU A 557 13.73 -14.52 18.81
C GLU A 557 13.65 -13.04 18.42
N TRP A 558 14.52 -12.63 17.50
CA TRP A 558 14.59 -11.27 16.98
C TRP A 558 14.49 -11.28 15.43
N PRO A 559 13.66 -10.42 14.82
CA PRO A 559 12.77 -9.42 15.44
C PRO A 559 11.66 -10.05 16.29
N SER A 560 11.27 -9.35 17.37
CA SER A 560 10.22 -9.84 18.26
C SER A 560 8.93 -10.07 17.48
N ALA A 561 8.30 -11.23 17.69
CA ALA A 561 6.97 -11.51 17.14
C ALA A 561 5.86 -10.65 17.81
N TYR A 562 6.20 -9.94 18.89
CA TYR A 562 5.26 -9.10 19.64
C TYR A 562 5.35 -7.65 19.16
N PRO A 563 4.25 -7.07 18.65
CA PRO A 563 4.23 -5.71 18.10
C PRO A 563 4.81 -4.63 19.00
N LEU A 564 4.60 -4.74 20.31
CA LEU A 564 5.14 -3.80 21.29
C LEU A 564 6.66 -3.78 21.35
N PHE A 565 7.33 -4.91 21.09
CA PHE A 565 8.77 -5.03 21.25
C PHE A 565 9.52 -5.09 19.91
N ALA A 566 8.81 -5.31 18.80
CA ALA A 566 9.38 -5.33 17.47
C ALA A 566 10.16 -4.05 17.07
N PRO A 567 9.68 -2.82 17.41
CA PRO A 567 10.33 -1.57 16.98
C PRO A 567 11.55 -1.17 17.81
N LEU A 568 11.71 -1.70 19.03
CA LEU A 568 12.75 -1.34 20.01
C LEU A 568 14.19 -1.73 19.59
N LYS A 569 14.40 -2.01 18.30
CA LYS A 569 15.65 -2.50 17.72
C LYS A 569 16.64 -1.37 17.36
N SER A 570 16.23 -0.10 17.35
CA SER A 570 17.12 0.98 16.91
C SER A 570 18.28 1.19 17.89
N GLN A 571 19.51 1.07 17.40
CA GLN A 571 20.75 1.56 18.04
C GLN A 571 20.78 3.10 18.18
N ASP A 572 19.66 3.75 17.90
CA ASP A 572 19.45 5.17 18.10
C ASP A 572 18.82 5.38 19.48
N ASP A 573 19.69 5.59 20.48
CA ASP A 573 19.32 5.78 21.89
C ASP A 573 18.26 6.89 22.08
N SER A 574 18.16 7.83 21.13
CA SER A 574 17.21 8.93 21.17
C SER A 574 15.75 8.47 21.01
N LYS A 575 15.48 7.53 20.11
CA LYS A 575 14.13 7.03 19.80
C LYS A 575 13.64 6.03 20.83
N PHE A 576 14.54 5.15 21.28
CA PHE A 576 14.27 4.16 22.33
C PHE A 576 13.77 4.83 23.62
N GLY A 577 14.38 5.95 24.01
CA GLY A 577 13.93 6.74 25.17
C GLY A 577 12.51 7.27 25.03
N SER A 578 12.14 7.82 23.87
CA SER A 578 10.77 8.30 23.61
C SER A 578 9.73 7.17 23.63
N GLU A 579 10.04 6.03 23.01
CA GLU A 579 9.14 4.87 22.92
C GLU A 579 8.86 4.27 24.31
N LEU A 580 9.90 4.12 25.14
CA LEU A 580 9.73 3.73 26.53
C LEU A 580 8.93 4.77 27.31
N ASN A 581 9.23 6.07 27.16
CA ASN A 581 8.48 7.12 27.84
C ASN A 581 6.99 7.09 27.48
N THR A 582 6.63 6.81 26.23
CA THR A 582 5.24 6.59 25.82
C THR A 582 4.64 5.43 26.63
N LEU A 583 5.27 4.25 26.67
CA LEU A 583 4.77 3.11 27.46
C LEU A 583 4.64 3.42 28.95
N PHE A 584 5.65 4.04 29.55
CA PHE A 584 5.62 4.42 30.96
C PHE A 584 4.47 5.39 31.22
N SER A 585 4.25 6.37 30.35
CA SER A 585 3.17 7.35 30.50
C SER A 585 1.77 6.72 30.42
N TRP A 586 1.63 5.61 29.70
CA TRP A 586 0.39 4.85 29.64
C TRP A 586 0.21 3.93 30.86
N LEU A 587 1.23 3.14 31.22
CA LEU A 587 1.15 2.15 32.30
C LEU A 587 1.06 2.80 33.68
N PHE A 588 1.71 3.95 33.86
CA PHE A 588 1.78 4.67 35.13
C PHE A 588 0.96 5.96 35.10
N TYR A 589 -0.11 6.00 34.30
CA TYR A 589 -0.99 7.16 34.27
C TYR A 589 -1.71 7.34 35.62
N CYS A 590 -1.45 8.45 36.31
CA CYS A 590 -1.99 8.74 37.64
C CYS A 590 -3.11 9.79 37.62
N THR A 591 -4.05 9.66 38.54
CA THR A 591 -5.02 10.72 38.87
C THR A 591 -4.34 11.84 39.66
N ALA A 592 -5.06 12.95 39.88
CA ALA A 592 -4.58 14.08 40.71
C ALA A 592 -4.19 13.67 42.14
N ASN A 593 -4.72 12.54 42.64
CA ASN A 593 -4.40 12.00 43.96
C ASN A 593 -3.16 11.09 43.97
N GLY A 594 -2.50 10.90 42.82
CA GLY A 594 -1.34 10.03 42.67
C GLY A 594 -1.67 8.54 42.57
N GLU A 595 -2.95 8.17 42.51
CA GLU A 595 -3.41 6.79 42.31
C GLU A 595 -3.36 6.43 40.82
N LEU A 596 -3.02 5.17 40.51
CA LEU A 596 -3.06 4.66 39.14
C LEU A 596 -4.50 4.70 38.62
N ALA A 597 -4.75 5.48 37.57
CA ALA A 597 -6.08 5.69 37.01
C ALA A 597 -6.75 4.40 36.52
N LEU A 598 -5.94 3.39 36.14
CA LEU A 598 -6.43 2.07 35.77
C LEU A 598 -7.22 1.39 36.90
N VAL A 599 -6.78 1.52 38.15
CA VAL A 599 -7.44 0.88 39.30
C VAL A 599 -8.90 1.32 39.37
N ASN A 600 -9.15 2.60 39.14
CA ASN A 600 -10.50 3.18 39.14
C ASN A 600 -11.37 2.65 37.98
N VAL A 601 -10.76 2.43 36.82
CA VAL A 601 -11.45 1.83 35.66
C VAL A 601 -11.79 0.36 35.93
N LEU A 602 -10.83 -0.43 36.42
CA LEU A 602 -11.04 -1.84 36.74
C LEU A 602 -12.07 -2.02 37.87
N GLU A 603 -12.01 -1.21 38.92
CA GLU A 603 -13.01 -1.21 39.98
C GLU A 603 -14.41 -0.89 39.46
N PHE A 604 -14.52 0.04 38.51
CA PHE A 604 -15.79 0.37 37.88
C PHE A 604 -16.35 -0.82 37.09
N PHE A 605 -15.51 -1.52 36.30
CA PHE A 605 -15.93 -2.73 35.58
C PHE A 605 -16.28 -3.88 36.52
N LEU A 606 -15.50 -4.09 37.60
CA LEU A 606 -15.81 -5.06 38.65
C LEU A 606 -17.14 -4.75 39.33
N LYS A 607 -17.43 -3.47 39.62
CA LYS A 607 -18.72 -3.03 40.18
C LYS A 607 -19.87 -3.33 39.23
N ILE A 608 -19.75 -3.02 37.94
CA ILE A 608 -20.76 -3.37 36.92
C ILE A 608 -20.96 -4.89 36.84
N LEU A 609 -19.88 -5.66 36.79
CA LEU A 609 -19.95 -7.12 36.64
C LEU A 609 -20.61 -7.75 37.88
N LEU A 610 -20.29 -7.25 39.08
CA LEU A 610 -20.99 -7.62 40.31
C LEU A 610 -22.47 -7.25 40.26
N GLN A 611 -22.81 -6.07 39.73
CA GLN A 611 -24.19 -5.61 39.62
C GLN A 611 -25.00 -6.46 38.64
N ILE A 612 -24.40 -6.85 37.50
CA ILE A 612 -24.99 -7.77 36.51
C ILE A 612 -25.18 -9.16 37.12
N VAL A 613 -24.16 -9.69 37.82
CA VAL A 613 -24.26 -10.98 38.53
C VAL A 613 -25.34 -10.92 39.61
N LEU A 614 -25.45 -9.83 40.37
CA LEU A 614 -26.51 -9.62 41.36
C LEU A 614 -27.90 -9.52 40.73
N ILE A 615 -28.02 -8.90 39.56
CA ILE A 615 -29.28 -8.84 38.79
C ILE A 615 -29.65 -10.24 38.30
N LEU A 616 -28.72 -10.97 37.67
CA LEU A 616 -28.90 -12.34 37.19
C LEU A 616 -29.26 -13.31 38.32
N LEU A 617 -28.60 -13.19 39.48
CA LEU A 617 -28.92 -13.98 40.67
C LEU A 617 -30.32 -13.65 41.22
N LYS A 618 -30.76 -12.38 41.14
CA LYS A 618 -32.13 -11.98 41.52
C LYS A 618 -33.18 -12.49 40.53
N THR A 619 -32.91 -12.50 39.22
CA THR A 619 -33.82 -13.07 38.22
C THR A 619 -33.85 -14.60 38.24
N LEU A 620 -32.79 -15.27 38.70
CA LEU A 620 -32.77 -16.72 38.93
C LEU A 620 -33.42 -17.14 40.25
N ALA A 621 -33.63 -16.20 41.18
CA ALA A 621 -34.25 -16.44 42.49
C ALA A 621 -35.76 -16.11 42.53
N ILE A 622 -36.34 -15.64 41.43
CA ILE A 622 -37.78 -15.48 41.17
C ILE A 622 -38.19 -16.64 40.26
#